data_AF-A0A8C7Z4H3-F1
#
_entry.id   AF-A0A8C7Z4H3-F1
#
_cell.length_a   1.000
_cell.length_b   1.000
_cell.length_c   1.000
_cell.angle_alpha   90.00
_cell.angle_beta   90.00
_cell.angle_gamma   90.00
#
_symmetry.space_group_name_H-M   'P 1'
#
loop_
_entity.id
_entity.type
_entity.pdbx_description
1 polymer ?
#
loop_
_entity_poly.entity_id
_entity_poly.type
_entity_poly.pdbx_seq_one_letter_code
_entity_poly.pdbx_strand_id
1 'polypeptide(L)'
;MGLAKKDGALLLAVVAAVCIQLYQAQHVVGRCRCYEEVRLMAIKRNITDFQVIEKSAACSKIQLIVTFMEANSTAVERCVKPQGYKAKQILKCWEGINKNETRKMECINQ
;
A
#
# COMPACT_ATOMS: atom_id res chain seq x y z
N MET A 1 -38.11 -38.50 13.67
CA MET A 1 -37.76 -37.16 13.16
C MET A 1 -36.27 -36.94 13.33
N GLY A 2 -35.43 -37.23 12.32
CA GLY A 2 -33.96 -37.16 12.52
C GLY A 2 -33.12 -37.13 11.25
N LEU A 3 -33.69 -37.51 10.09
CA LEU A 3 -32.95 -37.56 8.83
C LEU A 3 -32.87 -36.17 8.14
N ALA A 4 -33.98 -35.44 8.06
CA ALA A 4 -34.04 -34.14 7.39
C ALA A 4 -33.11 -33.05 7.97
N LYS A 5 -32.78 -33.12 9.27
CA LYS A 5 -31.94 -32.11 9.95
C LYS A 5 -30.44 -32.34 9.69
N LYS A 6 -30.04 -33.59 9.45
CA LYS A 6 -28.65 -33.99 9.21
C LYS A 6 -28.21 -33.61 7.78
N ASP A 7 -29.10 -33.77 6.82
CA ASP A 7 -28.86 -33.41 5.41
C ASP A 7 -28.76 -31.89 5.22
N GLY A 8 -29.59 -31.12 5.92
CA GLY A 8 -29.52 -29.64 5.89
C GLY A 8 -28.21 -29.09 6.45
N ALA A 9 -27.72 -29.67 7.55
CA ALA A 9 -26.44 -29.27 8.16
C ALA A 9 -25.25 -29.62 7.26
N LEU A 10 -25.29 -30.79 6.61
CA LEU A 10 -24.25 -31.23 5.68
C LEU A 10 -24.22 -30.32 4.43
N LEU A 11 -25.39 -30.00 3.86
CA LEU A 11 -25.50 -29.09 2.72
C LEU A 11 -24.95 -27.69 3.06
N LEU A 12 -25.30 -27.14 4.21
CA LEU A 12 -24.77 -25.84 4.66
C LEU A 12 -23.25 -25.86 4.84
N ALA A 13 -22.68 -26.94 5.37
CA ALA A 13 -21.24 -27.08 5.52
C ALA A 13 -20.53 -27.13 4.15
N VAL A 14 -21.10 -27.84 3.17
CA VAL A 14 -20.57 -27.89 1.80
C VAL A 14 -20.63 -26.52 1.14
N VAL A 15 -21.76 -25.82 1.24
CA VAL A 15 -21.91 -24.45 0.69
C VAL A 15 -20.92 -23.50 1.34
N ALA A 16 -20.74 -23.54 2.66
CA ALA A 16 -19.77 -22.72 3.37
C ALA A 16 -18.33 -23.00 2.90
N ALA A 17 -17.95 -24.28 2.77
CA ALA A 17 -16.63 -24.68 2.29
C ALA A 17 -16.37 -24.19 0.85
N VAL A 18 -17.36 -24.31 -0.04
CA VAL A 18 -17.27 -23.83 -1.43
C VAL A 18 -17.18 -22.30 -1.48
N CYS A 19 -17.96 -21.57 -0.67
CA CYS A 19 -17.88 -20.11 -0.57
C CYS A 19 -16.51 -19.65 -0.05
N ILE A 20 -15.94 -20.33 0.95
CA ILE A 20 -14.59 -20.02 1.46
C ILE A 20 -13.55 -20.28 0.37
N GLN A 21 -13.62 -21.40 -0.34
CA GLN A 21 -12.71 -21.70 -1.45
C GLN A 21 -12.82 -20.66 -2.58
N LEU A 22 -14.03 -20.25 -2.94
CA LEU A 22 -14.27 -19.22 -3.96
C LEU A 22 -13.77 -17.84 -3.51
N TYR A 23 -13.94 -17.48 -2.25
CA TYR A 23 -13.41 -16.23 -1.68
C TYR A 23 -11.87 -16.21 -1.69
N GLN A 24 -11.24 -17.33 -1.32
CA GLN A 24 -9.78 -17.46 -1.39
C GLN A 24 -9.28 -17.51 -2.84
N ALA A 25 -10.08 -18.03 -3.77
CA ALA A 25 -9.78 -18.10 -5.21
C ALA A 25 -10.14 -16.81 -5.97
N GLN A 26 -10.76 -15.81 -5.33
CA GLN A 26 -10.85 -14.48 -5.93
C GLN A 26 -9.44 -13.90 -6.00
N HIS A 27 -8.84 -14.07 -7.17
CA HIS A 27 -7.67 -13.34 -7.60
C HIS A 27 -8.07 -11.86 -7.69
N VAL A 28 -8.05 -11.16 -6.55
CA VAL A 28 -8.18 -9.72 -6.53
C VAL A 28 -7.02 -9.22 -7.36
N VAL A 29 -7.30 -8.77 -8.59
CA VAL A 29 -6.33 -8.03 -9.39
C VAL A 29 -6.08 -6.75 -8.61
N GLY A 30 -5.17 -6.84 -7.67
CA GLY A 30 -4.87 -5.70 -6.86
C GLY A 30 -4.28 -4.62 -7.74
N ARG A 31 -4.64 -3.40 -7.39
CA ARG A 31 -4.19 -2.22 -8.10
C ARG A 31 -3.23 -1.49 -7.20
N CYS A 32 -2.07 -1.16 -7.74
CA CYS A 32 -1.19 -0.18 -7.12
C CYS A 32 -1.94 1.15 -7.03
N ARG A 33 -1.72 1.92 -5.95
CA ARG A 33 -2.23 3.28 -5.79
C ARG A 33 -1.58 4.22 -6.83
N CYS A 34 -0.32 3.96 -7.16
CA CYS A 34 0.49 4.69 -8.11
C CYS A 34 0.48 4.02 -9.49
N TYR A 35 -0.08 4.71 -10.48
CA TYR A 35 -0.03 4.33 -11.90
C TYR A 35 1.05 5.12 -12.65
N GLU A 36 1.20 6.40 -12.31
CA GLU A 36 2.22 7.30 -12.87
C GLU A 36 3.18 7.76 -11.78
N GLU A 37 4.48 7.65 -12.05
CA GLU A 37 5.53 7.97 -11.09
C GLU A 37 6.50 9.01 -11.67
N VAL A 38 6.77 10.07 -10.91
CA VAL A 38 7.78 11.07 -11.25
C VAL A 38 9.10 10.79 -10.54
N ARG A 39 10.22 11.34 -11.04
CA ARG A 39 11.48 11.32 -10.28
C ARG A 39 11.38 12.30 -9.11
N LEU A 40 11.87 11.93 -7.92
CA LEU A 40 11.82 12.80 -6.74
C LEU A 40 12.46 14.17 -6.98
N MET A 41 13.57 14.20 -7.73
CA MET A 41 14.29 15.43 -8.08
C MET A 41 13.48 16.38 -8.98
N ALA A 42 12.40 15.92 -9.62
CA ALA A 42 11.51 16.78 -10.40
C ALA A 42 10.59 17.62 -9.51
N ILE A 43 10.42 17.23 -8.24
CA ILE A 43 9.67 17.98 -7.25
C ILE A 43 10.59 19.06 -6.69
N LYS A 44 10.41 20.29 -7.18
CA LYS A 44 11.22 21.47 -6.80
C LYS A 44 10.75 22.13 -5.49
N ARG A 45 9.75 21.54 -4.81
CA ARG A 45 9.19 22.02 -3.55
C ARG A 45 9.69 21.17 -2.39
N ASN A 46 9.67 21.75 -1.19
CA ASN A 46 9.99 21.01 0.02
C ASN A 46 8.88 20.01 0.31
N ILE A 47 9.29 18.77 0.54
CA ILE A 47 8.39 17.69 0.93
C ILE A 47 8.01 17.94 2.39
N THR A 48 6.73 17.84 2.69
CA THR A 48 6.18 18.03 4.04
C THR A 48 5.75 16.72 4.68
N ASP A 49 5.52 15.68 3.88
CA ASP A 49 5.25 14.32 4.37
C ASP A 49 5.56 13.29 3.27
N PHE A 50 5.60 12.01 3.61
CA PHE A 50 5.65 10.93 2.62
C PHE A 50 4.83 9.71 3.05
N GLN A 51 4.62 8.74 2.17
CA GLN A 51 4.03 7.45 2.53
C GLN A 51 4.76 6.37 1.75
N VAL A 52 5.08 5.27 2.43
CA VAL A 52 5.63 4.07 1.81
C VAL A 52 4.57 2.98 1.88
N ILE A 53 4.10 2.56 0.71
CA ILE A 53 3.23 1.40 0.60
C ILE A 53 4.10 0.22 0.18
N GLU A 54 4.21 -0.75 1.09
CA GLU A 54 4.97 -1.96 0.86
C GLU A 54 4.34 -2.86 -0.21
N LYS A 55 5.15 -3.77 -0.72
CA LYS A 55 4.66 -4.82 -1.63
C LYS A 55 3.59 -5.65 -0.93
N SER A 56 2.55 -5.99 -1.67
CA SER A 56 1.48 -6.87 -1.22
C SER A 56 1.03 -7.78 -2.35
N ALA A 57 0.15 -8.74 -2.06
CA ALA A 57 -0.52 -9.53 -3.09
C ALA A 57 -1.25 -8.64 -4.12
N ALA A 58 -1.63 -7.42 -3.70
CA ALA A 58 -2.31 -6.47 -4.55
C ALA A 58 -1.39 -5.55 -5.38
N CYS A 59 -0.12 -5.40 -5.00
CA CYS A 59 0.83 -4.58 -5.76
C CYS A 59 2.24 -5.10 -5.54
N SER A 60 2.90 -5.57 -6.60
CA SER A 60 4.24 -6.17 -6.52
C SER A 60 5.38 -5.16 -6.36
N LYS A 61 5.06 -3.86 -6.31
CA LYS A 61 6.01 -2.75 -6.24
C LYS A 61 5.84 -2.00 -4.92
N ILE A 62 6.98 -1.56 -4.35
CA ILE A 62 6.97 -0.55 -3.30
C ILE A 62 6.54 0.76 -3.94
N GLN A 63 5.67 1.50 -3.29
CA GLN A 63 5.21 2.81 -3.77
C GLN A 63 5.62 3.87 -2.77
N LEU A 64 6.33 4.89 -3.24
CA LEU A 64 6.68 6.07 -2.47
C LEU A 64 5.79 7.22 -2.92
N ILE A 65 4.98 7.74 -2.02
CA ILE A 65 4.15 8.92 -2.27
C ILE A 65 4.74 10.04 -1.42
N VAL A 66 4.88 11.23 -1.97
CA VAL A 66 5.34 12.39 -1.22
C VAL A 66 4.28 13.49 -1.26
N THR A 67 4.17 14.20 -0.16
CA THR A 67 3.27 15.33 0.00
C THR A 67 4.10 16.60 0.07
N PHE A 68 3.69 17.63 -0.67
CA PHE A 68 4.29 18.96 -0.59
C PHE A 68 3.20 20.02 -0.73
N MET A 69 3.51 21.24 -0.29
CA MET A 69 2.60 22.37 -0.41
C MET A 69 2.81 23.10 -1.74
N GLU A 70 1.74 23.34 -2.47
CA GLU A 70 1.72 24.26 -3.61
C GLU A 70 1.72 25.73 -3.15
N ALA A 71 1.94 26.65 -4.10
CA ALA A 71 2.04 28.09 -3.80
C ALA A 71 0.75 28.69 -3.23
N ASN A 72 -0.40 28.06 -3.51
CA ASN A 72 -1.72 28.42 -2.98
C ASN A 72 -2.03 27.70 -1.64
N SER A 73 -1.02 27.17 -0.96
CA SER A 73 -1.17 26.40 0.29
C SER A 73 -2.03 25.14 0.17
N THR A 74 -2.14 24.57 -1.03
CA THR A 74 -2.79 23.26 -1.22
C THR A 74 -1.77 22.14 -1.02
N ALA A 75 -2.10 21.15 -0.19
CA ALA A 75 -1.30 19.94 -0.06
C ALA A 75 -1.52 19.04 -1.28
N VAL A 76 -0.44 18.64 -1.93
CA VAL A 76 -0.47 17.79 -3.12
C VAL A 76 0.36 16.55 -2.90
N GLU A 77 -0.24 15.40 -3.18
CA GLU A 77 0.44 14.11 -3.20
C GLU A 77 0.96 13.78 -4.60
N ARG A 78 2.18 13.26 -4.68
CA ARG A 78 2.73 12.71 -5.92
C ARG A 78 3.38 11.36 -5.68
N CYS A 79 3.04 10.41 -6.55
CA CYS A 79 3.73 9.15 -6.66
C CYS A 79 5.13 9.36 -7.24
N VAL A 80 6.12 8.81 -6.57
CA VAL A 80 7.53 8.96 -6.87
C VAL A 80 8.12 7.60 -7.18
N LYS A 81 8.96 7.56 -8.20
CA LYS A 81 9.79 6.40 -8.52
C LYS A 81 10.62 6.02 -7.30
N PRO A 82 10.52 4.79 -6.74
CA PRO A 82 11.33 4.36 -5.60
C PRO A 82 12.82 4.15 -5.98
N GLN A 83 13.21 4.54 -7.19
CA GLN A 83 14.59 4.52 -7.69
C GLN A 83 15.19 5.94 -7.71
N GLY A 84 16.52 6.01 -7.76
CA GLY A 84 17.27 7.26 -7.67
C GLY A 84 17.78 7.53 -6.25
N TYR A 85 18.85 8.32 -6.13
CA TYR A 85 19.59 8.49 -4.88
C TYR A 85 18.71 8.99 -3.72
N LYS A 86 18.01 10.12 -3.91
CA LYS A 86 17.16 10.72 -2.87
C LYS A 86 16.01 9.81 -2.44
N ALA A 87 15.30 9.20 -3.40
CA ALA A 87 14.20 8.28 -3.07
C ALA A 87 14.71 7.06 -2.29
N LYS A 88 15.88 6.52 -2.66
CA LYS A 88 16.53 5.43 -1.92
C LYS A 88 16.98 5.86 -0.52
N GLN A 89 17.41 7.10 -0.31
CA GLN A 89 17.75 7.60 1.02
C GLN A 89 16.53 7.63 1.94
N ILE A 90 15.40 8.19 1.46
CA ILE A 90 14.14 8.18 2.22
C ILE A 90 13.76 6.74 2.61
N LEU A 91 13.77 5.81 1.65
CA LEU A 91 13.42 4.41 1.91
C LEU A 91 14.39 3.71 2.87
N LYS A 92 15.70 3.96 2.75
CA LYS A 92 16.70 3.41 3.67
C LYS A 92 16.56 3.96 5.08
N CYS A 93 16.33 5.27 5.23
CA CYS A 93 16.06 5.87 6.52
C CYS A 93 14.78 5.30 7.12
N TRP A 94 13.71 5.19 6.33
CA TRP A 94 12.43 4.63 6.75
C TRP A 94 12.56 3.22 7.31
N GLU A 95 13.31 2.36 6.61
CA GLU A 95 13.64 1.02 7.10
C GLU A 95 14.53 1.07 8.35
N GLY A 96 15.54 1.95 8.37
CA GLY A 96 16.48 2.10 9.49
C GLY A 96 15.84 2.60 10.79
N ILE A 97 14.73 3.32 10.72
CA ILE A 97 13.93 3.71 11.90
C ILE A 97 12.83 2.70 12.23
N ASN A 98 12.86 1.49 11.65
CA ASN A 98 11.84 0.45 11.82
C ASN A 98 10.42 0.94 11.48
N LYS A 99 10.28 1.81 10.48
CA LYS A 99 8.97 2.32 10.02
C LYS A 99 8.20 3.05 11.13
N ASN A 100 8.93 3.69 12.04
CA ASN A 100 8.36 4.44 13.14
C ASN A 100 7.80 5.79 12.64
N GLU A 101 6.48 5.88 12.55
CA GLU A 101 5.75 7.08 12.10
C GLU A 101 6.13 8.35 12.88
N THR A 102 6.40 8.26 14.20
CA THR A 102 6.79 9.42 15.03
C THR A 102 8.14 10.01 14.61
N ARG A 103 9.01 9.20 14.01
CA ARG A 103 10.37 9.59 13.58
C ARG A 103 10.49 9.83 12.08
N LYS A 104 9.40 9.63 11.35
CA LYS A 104 9.33 9.70 9.89
C LYS A 104 9.93 10.98 9.29
N MET A 105 9.70 12.12 9.94
CA MET A 105 10.18 13.42 9.46
C MET A 105 11.70 13.54 9.44
N GLU A 106 12.43 12.70 10.18
CA GLU A 106 13.89 12.61 10.12
C GLU A 106 14.38 12.21 8.72
N CYS A 107 13.57 11.45 7.97
CA CYS A 107 13.96 10.88 6.68
C CYS A 107 13.79 11.82 5.48
N ILE A 108 13.08 12.94 5.65
CA ILE A 108 12.85 13.92 4.56
C ILE A 108 14.04 14.88 4.42
N ASN A 109 14.78 15.11 5.51
CA ASN A 109 15.80 16.14 5.62
C ASN A 109 17.24 15.64 5.42
N GLN A 110 17.43 14.39 4.97
CA GLN A 110 18.73 13.78 4.65
C GLN A 110 19.10 13.91 3.16
#